data_AF-I1GN98-F1
#
_entry.id   AF-I1GN98-F1
#
_cell.length_a   1.000
_cell.length_b   1.000
_cell.length_c   1.000
_cell.angle_alpha   90.00
_cell.angle_beta   90.00
_cell.angle_gamma   90.00
#
_symmetry.space_group_name_H-M   'P 1'
#
loop_
_entity.id
_entity.type
_entity.pdbx_description
1 polymer ?
#
loop_
_entity_poly.entity_id
_entity_poly.type
_entity_poly.pdbx_seq_one_letter_code
_entity_poly.pdbx_strand_id
1 'polypeptide(L)'
;MASGGAEEERVRREVGEEDDEDDEDDERPQLSAAAAGALREFLEQQLRERDEGGEGEEGGGVELVTEDWRLSQFWYDERTARELAEEVARLASGLATGAAAVACVACPTLYAYLKKSNPDVSAQLLEYDERFGQYGSDFTFYDYNQPEALPPSMKHAYRIVVADPPYLDKFRRTGHWSS
;
A
#
# COMPACT_ATOMS: atom_id res chain seq x y z
N MET A 1 34.23 -83.74 12.14
CA MET A 1 34.61 -84.21 10.79
C MET A 1 33.34 -84.67 10.09
N ALA A 2 33.02 -84.07 8.92
CA ALA A 2 32.12 -84.48 7.82
C ALA A 2 30.71 -85.05 8.20
N SER A 3 29.58 -84.73 7.57
CA SER A 3 29.25 -84.19 6.23
C SER A 3 27.72 -84.15 6.08
N GLY A 4 27.16 -83.24 5.26
CA GLY A 4 25.95 -83.53 4.47
C GLY A 4 24.78 -82.52 4.50
N GLY A 5 24.34 -82.09 3.30
CA GLY A 5 23.01 -81.55 2.93
C GLY A 5 22.81 -80.04 3.17
N ALA A 6 22.76 -79.15 2.15
CA ALA A 6 21.58 -78.77 1.33
C ALA A 6 20.40 -78.31 2.21
N GLU A 7 19.87 -77.09 2.17
CA GLU A 7 19.61 -76.12 1.08
C GLU A 7 19.77 -74.69 1.62
N GLU A 8 20.21 -73.74 0.80
CA GLU A 8 19.64 -72.39 0.86
C GLU A 8 19.84 -71.68 -0.49
N GLU A 9 18.70 -71.36 -1.08
CA GLU A 9 18.48 -70.59 -2.29
C GLU A 9 19.03 -69.16 -2.13
N ARG A 10 19.96 -68.75 -3.01
CA ARG A 10 20.23 -67.33 -3.29
C ARG A 10 21.11 -67.16 -4.53
N VAL A 11 20.48 -67.11 -5.70
CA VAL A 11 21.04 -66.37 -6.83
C VAL A 11 20.57 -64.91 -6.67
N ARG A 12 21.45 -64.06 -6.15
CA ARG A 12 21.28 -62.59 -6.19
C ARG A 12 22.42 -62.00 -7.00
N ARG A 13 22.12 -61.64 -8.25
CA ARG A 13 22.84 -60.63 -9.05
C ARG A 13 21.80 -59.94 -9.93
N GLU A 14 22.10 -58.66 -10.22
CA GLU A 14 21.28 -57.58 -10.82
C GLU A 14 20.87 -56.62 -9.69
N VAL A 15 21.69 -55.61 -9.32
CA VAL A 15 22.12 -54.40 -10.06
C VAL A 15 20.94 -53.69 -10.71
N GLY A 16 20.54 -52.59 -10.08
CA GLY A 16 19.49 -51.66 -10.49
C GLY A 16 19.38 -50.62 -9.39
N GLU A 17 20.22 -49.58 -9.50
CA GLU A 17 20.11 -48.31 -8.78
C GLU A 17 18.78 -47.66 -9.17
N GLU A 18 18.06 -47.10 -8.19
CA GLU A 18 17.05 -46.04 -8.36
C GLU A 18 16.83 -45.46 -6.95
N ASP A 19 17.84 -44.72 -6.48
CA ASP A 19 17.65 -43.62 -5.54
C ASP A 19 17.28 -42.41 -6.41
N ASP A 20 15.98 -42.18 -6.65
CA ASP A 20 15.50 -40.88 -7.11
C ASP A 20 14.95 -40.15 -5.88
N GLU A 21 15.85 -39.45 -5.21
CA GLU A 21 15.50 -38.24 -4.48
C GLU A 21 15.01 -37.23 -5.53
N ASP A 22 13.69 -37.03 -5.63
CA ASP A 22 13.10 -35.94 -6.42
C ASP A 22 13.60 -34.61 -5.84
N ASP A 23 14.70 -34.10 -6.41
CA ASP A 23 15.27 -32.79 -6.13
C ASP A 23 14.24 -31.69 -6.45
N GLU A 24 13.79 -31.03 -5.39
CA GLU A 24 13.03 -29.79 -5.42
C GLU A 24 13.86 -28.65 -6.05
N ASP A 25 13.91 -28.54 -7.37
CA ASP A 25 14.34 -27.31 -8.06
C ASP A 25 13.45 -27.04 -9.29
N ASP A 26 12.14 -26.94 -9.05
CA ASP A 26 11.22 -26.28 -9.98
C ASP A 26 11.71 -24.84 -10.21
N GLU A 27 12.37 -24.67 -11.36
CA GLU A 27 13.06 -23.47 -11.84
C GLU A 27 12.28 -22.18 -11.53
N ARG A 28 12.74 -21.41 -10.53
CA ARG A 28 12.29 -20.03 -10.39
C ARG A 28 12.66 -19.29 -11.68
N PRO A 29 11.71 -18.68 -12.41
CA PRO A 29 12.00 -18.00 -13.65
C PRO A 29 13.02 -16.88 -13.40
N GLN A 30 14.17 -16.97 -14.06
CA GLN A 30 15.23 -15.96 -13.99
C GLN A 30 15.14 -15.02 -15.19
N LEU A 31 15.46 -13.74 -14.96
CA LEU A 31 15.59 -12.78 -16.05
C LEU A 31 16.76 -13.18 -16.95
N SER A 32 16.57 -13.11 -18.27
CA SER A 32 17.68 -13.24 -19.20
C SER A 32 18.69 -12.11 -18.95
N ALA A 33 19.97 -12.35 -19.25
CA ALA A 33 21.01 -11.33 -19.07
C ALA A 33 20.69 -10.02 -19.81
N ALA A 34 20.05 -10.13 -20.98
CA ALA A 34 19.58 -9.00 -21.76
C ALA A 34 18.44 -8.23 -21.05
N ALA A 35 17.44 -8.95 -20.52
CA ALA A 35 16.33 -8.32 -19.79
C ALA A 35 16.80 -7.66 -18.48
N ALA A 36 17.69 -8.33 -17.74
CA ALA A 36 18.31 -7.77 -16.54
C ALA A 36 19.20 -6.55 -16.84
N GLY A 37 19.84 -6.51 -18.01
CA GLY A 37 20.60 -5.35 -18.49
C GLY A 37 19.68 -4.17 -18.80
N ALA A 38 18.64 -4.40 -19.61
CA ALA A 38 17.66 -3.37 -19.96
C ALA A 38 16.95 -2.78 -18.73
N LEU A 39 16.59 -3.62 -17.74
CA LEU A 39 15.96 -3.16 -16.50
C LEU A 39 16.90 -2.26 -15.68
N ARG A 40 18.18 -2.62 -15.58
CA ARG A 40 19.17 -1.81 -14.86
C ARG A 40 19.34 -0.44 -15.51
N GLU A 41 19.48 -0.40 -16.83
CA GLU A 41 19.60 0.85 -17.57
C GLU A 41 18.37 1.75 -17.39
N PHE A 42 17.15 1.18 -17.45
CA PHE A 42 15.91 1.91 -17.19
C PHE A 42 15.84 2.49 -15.76
N LEU A 43 16.19 1.69 -14.75
CA LEU A 43 16.19 2.15 -13.36
C LEU A 43 17.21 3.27 -13.11
N GLU A 44 18.40 3.19 -13.72
CA GLU A 44 19.40 4.25 -13.64
C GLU A 44 18.94 5.55 -14.31
N GLN A 45 18.24 5.46 -15.44
CA GLN A 45 17.65 6.63 -16.11
C GLN A 45 16.59 7.30 -15.23
N GLN A 46 15.67 6.51 -14.65
CA GLN A 46 14.62 7.02 -13.76
C GLN A 46 15.16 7.71 -12.50
N LEU A 47 16.25 7.19 -11.91
CA LEU A 47 16.90 7.82 -10.76
C LEU A 47 17.53 9.18 -11.13
N ARG A 48 18.14 9.28 -12.32
CA ARG A 48 18.70 10.55 -12.82
C ARG A 48 17.61 11.57 -13.13
N GLU A 49 16.53 11.15 -13.78
CA GLU A 49 15.37 12.00 -14.07
C GLU A 49 14.69 12.50 -12.79
N ARG A 50 14.64 11.69 -11.71
CA ARG A 50 14.11 12.11 -10.40
C ARG A 50 14.97 13.18 -9.71
N ASP A 51 16.29 13.10 -9.83
CA ASP A 51 17.21 14.07 -9.24
C ASP A 51 17.25 15.40 -10.05
N GLU A 52 16.99 15.35 -11.36
CA GLU A 52 17.00 16.52 -12.26
C GLU A 52 15.63 17.19 -12.43
N GLY A 53 14.52 16.51 -12.12
CA GLY A 53 13.14 17.00 -12.29
C GLY A 53 12.58 17.84 -11.14
N GLY A 54 13.39 18.21 -10.14
CA GLY A 54 12.96 18.94 -8.94
C GLY A 54 12.76 20.45 -9.11
N GLU A 55 12.78 20.98 -10.34
CA GLU A 55 12.61 22.42 -10.60
C GLU A 55 11.22 22.74 -11.19
N GLY A 56 10.28 23.02 -10.28
CA GLY A 56 9.32 24.13 -10.42
C GLY A 56 8.18 23.99 -11.42
N GLU A 57 7.03 23.49 -10.95
CA GLU A 57 5.75 24.08 -11.36
C GLU A 57 5.37 25.18 -10.35
N GLU A 58 5.68 26.45 -10.67
CA GLU A 58 4.99 27.61 -10.07
C GLU A 58 3.54 27.71 -10.63
N GLY A 59 2.81 26.60 -10.57
CA GLY A 59 1.38 26.52 -10.78
C GLY A 59 0.70 26.35 -9.42
N GLY A 60 -0.50 26.89 -9.24
CA GLY A 60 -1.25 26.83 -7.98
C GLY A 60 -1.59 25.43 -7.42
N GLY A 61 -0.96 24.34 -7.87
CA GLY A 61 -1.11 22.97 -7.36
C GLY A 61 -0.41 22.73 -6.01
N VAL A 62 -0.79 21.65 -5.32
CA VAL A 62 -0.06 21.14 -4.14
C VAL A 62 0.91 20.06 -4.61
N GLU A 63 2.14 20.12 -4.10
CA GLU A 63 3.14 19.08 -4.33
C GLU A 63 2.80 17.87 -3.43
N LEU A 64 2.32 16.80 -4.07
CA LEU A 64 2.10 15.51 -3.43
C LEU A 64 3.30 14.59 -3.67
N VAL A 65 3.43 13.57 -2.82
CA VAL A 65 4.38 12.49 -3.08
C VAL A 65 4.05 11.81 -4.41
N THR A 66 5.05 11.22 -5.06
CA THR A 66 4.82 10.45 -6.30
C THR A 66 3.88 9.28 -6.04
N GLU A 67 2.94 9.04 -6.96
CA GLU A 67 1.98 7.93 -6.90
C GLU A 67 2.68 6.58 -6.74
N ASP A 68 2.19 5.73 -5.82
CA ASP A 68 2.58 4.33 -5.73
C ASP A 68 1.42 3.42 -6.18
N TRP A 69 1.59 2.83 -7.36
CA TRP A 69 0.62 1.90 -7.96
C TRP A 69 0.37 0.67 -7.09
N ARG A 70 1.34 0.23 -6.27
CA ARG A 70 1.15 -0.91 -5.36
C ARG A 70 0.17 -0.60 -4.24
N LEU A 71 0.05 0.68 -3.89
CA LEU A 71 -0.90 1.19 -2.90
C LEU A 71 -2.22 1.61 -3.55
N SER A 72 -2.36 1.49 -4.87
CA SER A 72 -3.51 1.99 -5.63
C SER A 72 -3.74 3.49 -5.41
N GLN A 73 -2.65 4.26 -5.32
CA GLN A 73 -2.69 5.72 -5.15
C GLN A 73 -2.86 6.42 -6.49
N PHE A 74 -3.93 7.20 -6.61
CA PHE A 74 -4.22 8.03 -7.78
C PHE A 74 -4.60 9.43 -7.32
N TRP A 75 -3.94 10.46 -7.84
CA TRP A 75 -4.19 11.83 -7.43
C TRP A 75 -5.34 12.45 -8.22
N TYR A 76 -6.17 13.23 -7.53
CA TYR A 76 -7.23 14.00 -8.19
C TYR A 76 -6.61 15.04 -9.10
N ASP A 77 -7.26 15.27 -10.23
CA ASP A 77 -6.96 16.46 -11.01
C ASP A 77 -7.23 17.72 -10.18
N GLU A 78 -6.51 18.79 -10.51
CA GLU A 78 -6.55 20.04 -9.76
C GLU A 78 -7.97 20.62 -9.61
N ARG A 79 -8.81 20.49 -10.64
CA ARG A 79 -10.17 21.04 -10.61
C ARG A 79 -11.02 20.25 -9.61
N THR A 80 -11.00 18.93 -9.70
CA THR A 80 -11.72 18.05 -8.77
C THR A 80 -11.25 18.27 -7.33
N ALA A 81 -9.94 18.34 -7.11
CA ALA A 81 -9.38 18.55 -5.78
C ALA A 81 -9.82 19.87 -5.16
N ARG A 82 -9.80 20.96 -5.96
CA ARG A 82 -10.24 22.29 -5.52
C ARG A 82 -11.74 22.32 -5.20
N GLU A 83 -12.58 21.84 -6.12
CA GLU A 83 -14.04 21.86 -5.94
C GLU A 83 -14.45 21.02 -4.70
N LEU A 84 -13.82 19.87 -4.47
CA LEU A 84 -14.05 19.05 -3.28
C LEU A 84 -13.60 19.74 -2.00
N ALA A 85 -12.41 20.36 -1.99
CA ALA A 85 -11.92 21.08 -0.81
C ALA A 85 -12.83 22.24 -0.43
N GLU A 86 -13.30 23.02 -1.41
CA GLU A 86 -14.24 24.12 -1.20
C GLU A 86 -15.58 23.64 -0.62
N GLU A 87 -16.14 22.55 -1.14
CA GLU A 87 -17.42 22.02 -0.62
C GLU A 87 -17.26 21.47 0.80
N VAL A 88 -16.15 20.77 1.09
CA VAL A 88 -15.84 20.29 2.44
C VAL A 88 -15.68 21.47 3.41
N ALA A 89 -14.96 22.52 3.00
CA ALA A 89 -14.79 23.73 3.80
C ALA A 89 -16.14 24.44 4.04
N ARG A 90 -17.01 24.50 3.03
CA ARG A 90 -18.37 25.05 3.15
C ARG A 90 -19.19 24.26 4.15
N LEU A 91 -19.17 22.93 4.09
CA LEU A 91 -19.84 22.06 5.07
C LEU A 91 -19.29 22.26 6.48
N ALA A 92 -17.97 22.38 6.62
CA ALA A 92 -17.31 22.61 7.91
C ALA A 92 -17.72 23.97 8.53
N SER A 93 -17.86 25.02 7.70
CA SER A 93 -18.25 26.37 8.13
C SER A 93 -19.67 26.46 8.70
N GLY A 94 -20.57 25.56 8.29
CA GLY A 94 -21.94 25.51 8.77
C GLY A 94 -22.12 24.86 10.14
N LEU A 95 -21.05 24.30 10.72
CA LEU A 95 -21.08 23.62 12.02
C LEU A 95 -20.77 24.61 13.15
N ALA A 96 -21.33 24.38 14.34
CA ALA A 96 -21.07 25.22 15.52
C ALA A 96 -19.57 25.29 15.84
N THR A 97 -19.09 26.42 16.37
CA THR A 97 -17.68 26.62 16.72
C THR A 97 -17.16 25.49 17.62
N GLY A 98 -16.06 24.83 17.23
CA GLY A 98 -15.49 23.66 17.91
C GLY A 98 -15.97 22.31 17.38
N ALA A 99 -16.80 22.28 16.33
CA ALA A 99 -17.43 21.06 15.83
C ALA A 99 -16.77 20.39 14.60
N ALA A 100 -15.82 21.01 13.91
CA ALA A 100 -15.28 20.46 12.66
C ALA A 100 -13.86 19.90 12.85
N ALA A 101 -13.76 18.58 13.01
CA ALA A 101 -12.59 17.82 12.60
C ALA A 101 -13.02 17.03 11.35
N VAL A 102 -12.42 17.32 10.21
CA VAL A 102 -12.57 16.56 8.96
C VAL A 102 -11.60 15.38 9.02
N ALA A 103 -12.05 14.17 8.71
CA ALA A 103 -11.17 13.04 8.47
C ALA A 103 -11.08 12.77 6.97
N CYS A 104 -9.87 12.86 6.43
CA CYS A 104 -9.51 12.44 5.08
C CYS A 104 -8.93 11.03 5.18
N VAL A 105 -9.69 10.00 4.77
CA VAL A 105 -9.28 8.59 4.86
C VAL A 105 -8.84 8.11 3.48
N ALA A 106 -7.57 7.76 3.33
CA ALA A 106 -6.96 7.35 2.06
C ALA A 106 -7.15 8.37 0.90
N CYS A 107 -7.39 9.65 1.22
CA CYS A 107 -7.61 10.71 0.22
C CYS A 107 -6.63 11.90 0.40
N PRO A 108 -5.31 11.66 0.28
CA PRO A 108 -4.28 12.68 0.55
C PRO A 108 -4.39 13.92 -0.35
N THR A 109 -4.86 13.77 -1.59
CA THR A 109 -5.06 14.92 -2.50
C THR A 109 -6.04 15.93 -1.94
N LEU A 110 -7.19 15.48 -1.40
CA LEU A 110 -8.15 16.37 -0.76
C LEU A 110 -7.54 17.07 0.46
N TYR A 111 -6.85 16.32 1.31
CA TYR A 111 -6.21 16.88 2.50
C TYR A 111 -5.25 18.02 2.13
N ALA A 112 -4.38 17.80 1.14
CA ALA A 112 -3.40 18.79 0.71
C ALA A 112 -4.07 20.07 0.17
N TYR A 113 -5.11 19.94 -0.66
CA TYR A 113 -5.87 21.10 -1.16
C TYR A 113 -6.65 21.81 -0.06
N LEU A 114 -7.22 21.08 0.90
CA LEU A 114 -7.93 21.64 2.04
C LEU A 114 -7.00 22.47 2.94
N LYS A 115 -5.80 21.95 3.25
CA LYS A 115 -4.79 22.70 4.02
C LYS A 115 -4.27 23.93 3.28
N LYS A 116 -4.15 23.85 1.96
CA LYS A 116 -3.70 24.97 1.12
C LYS A 116 -4.74 26.09 1.02
N SER A 117 -5.99 25.74 0.73
CA SER A 117 -7.06 26.70 0.43
C SER A 117 -7.85 27.13 1.66
N ASN A 118 -7.94 26.29 2.69
CA ASN A 118 -8.77 26.50 3.88
C ASN A 118 -8.02 26.06 5.16
N PRO A 119 -6.90 26.72 5.52
CA PRO A 119 -6.03 26.31 6.63
C PRO A 119 -6.73 26.32 8.00
N ASP A 120 -7.82 27.08 8.15
CA ASP A 120 -8.62 27.15 9.38
C ASP A 120 -9.49 25.90 9.61
N VAL A 121 -9.69 25.06 8.58
CA VAL A 121 -10.40 23.79 8.70
C VAL A 121 -9.48 22.78 9.38
N SER A 122 -9.86 22.31 10.56
CA SER A 122 -9.15 21.22 11.23
C SER A 122 -9.42 19.91 10.47
N ALA A 123 -8.36 19.34 9.91
CA ALA A 123 -8.41 18.13 9.11
C ALA A 123 -7.31 17.15 9.56
N GLN A 124 -7.63 15.86 9.58
CA GLN A 124 -6.70 14.77 9.84
C GLN A 124 -6.64 13.87 8.60
N LEU A 125 -5.42 13.57 8.14
CA LEU A 125 -5.17 12.55 7.14
C LEU A 125 -4.96 11.19 7.83
N LEU A 126 -5.74 10.19 7.43
CA LEU A 126 -5.56 8.79 7.77
C LEU A 126 -5.06 8.07 6.51
N GLU A 127 -3.79 7.67 6.51
CA GLU A 127 -3.18 7.00 5.35
C GLU A 127 -2.24 5.87 5.76
N TYR A 128 -2.13 4.85 4.91
CA TYR A 128 -1.17 3.76 5.02
C TYR A 128 0.24 4.20 4.60
N ASP A 129 0.36 5.12 3.64
CA ASP A 129 1.66 5.59 3.17
C ASP A 129 2.32 6.54 4.18
N GLU A 130 3.35 6.05 4.86
CA GLU A 130 4.10 6.78 5.87
C GLU A 130 4.86 8.01 5.33
N ARG A 131 5.01 8.16 4.01
CA ARG A 131 5.60 9.38 3.42
C ARG A 131 4.78 10.64 3.74
N PHE A 132 3.47 10.48 4.01
CA PHE A 132 2.62 11.57 4.47
C PHE A 132 2.84 11.95 5.95
N GLY A 133 3.71 11.22 6.67
CA GLY A 133 4.18 11.60 8.01
C GLY A 133 4.85 12.98 8.07
N GLN A 134 5.24 13.55 6.93
CA GLN A 134 5.68 14.94 6.81
C GLN A 134 4.64 15.97 7.32
N TYR A 135 3.35 15.60 7.38
CA TYR A 135 2.30 16.46 7.93
C TYR A 135 2.22 16.46 9.47
N GLY A 136 3.10 15.71 10.15
CA GLY A 136 3.25 15.74 11.60
C GLY A 136 1.98 15.31 12.33
N SER A 137 1.46 16.16 13.21
CA SER A 137 0.28 15.86 14.04
C SER A 137 -1.01 15.65 13.23
N ASP A 138 -1.07 16.20 12.02
CA ASP A 138 -2.24 16.12 11.15
C ASP A 138 -2.24 14.81 10.32
N PHE A 139 -1.25 13.93 10.50
CA PHE A 139 -1.18 12.59 9.94
C PHE A 139 -1.41 11.50 11.00
N THR A 140 -2.16 10.46 10.64
CA THR A 140 -2.32 9.23 11.41
C THR A 140 -2.13 8.05 10.48
N PHE A 141 -1.20 7.14 10.82
CA PHE A 141 -1.06 5.89 10.08
C PHE A 141 -2.35 5.07 10.19
N TYR A 142 -2.86 4.59 9.06
CA TYR A 142 -4.12 3.85 8.99
C TYR A 142 -3.98 2.63 8.09
N ASP A 143 -4.06 1.44 8.69
CA ASP A 143 -4.16 0.16 7.97
C ASP A 143 -5.64 -0.21 7.81
N TYR A 144 -6.13 -0.20 6.56
CA TYR A 144 -7.48 -0.61 6.22
C TYR A 144 -7.84 -2.02 6.71
N ASN A 145 -6.86 -2.93 6.83
CA ASN A 145 -7.08 -4.29 7.33
C ASN A 145 -7.35 -4.32 8.84
N GLN A 146 -7.06 -3.23 9.54
CA GLN A 146 -7.25 -3.02 10.97
C GLN A 146 -8.02 -1.70 11.21
N PRO A 147 -9.28 -1.60 10.72
CA PRO A 147 -10.00 -0.32 10.68
C PRO A 147 -10.32 0.25 12.08
N GLU A 148 -10.25 -0.58 13.12
CA GLU A 148 -10.48 -0.20 14.52
C GLU A 148 -9.20 0.18 15.27
N ALA A 149 -8.02 -0.02 14.68
CA ALA A 149 -6.73 0.27 15.31
C ALA A 149 -6.39 1.77 15.26
N LEU A 150 -7.30 2.59 15.77
CA LEU A 150 -7.18 4.05 15.83
C LEU A 150 -7.02 4.53 17.28
N PRO A 151 -6.30 5.65 17.51
CA PRO A 151 -6.25 6.31 18.80
C PRO A 151 -7.64 6.54 19.40
N PRO A 152 -7.87 6.21 20.70
CA PRO A 152 -9.18 6.41 21.32
C PRO A 152 -9.72 7.85 21.26
N SER A 153 -8.82 8.84 21.21
CA SER A 153 -9.16 10.27 21.06
C SER A 153 -9.88 10.59 19.75
N MET A 154 -9.71 9.77 18.71
CA MET A 154 -10.32 9.95 17.39
C MET A 154 -11.76 9.44 17.32
N LYS A 155 -12.18 8.65 18.31
CA LYS A 155 -13.54 8.07 18.34
C LYS A 155 -14.57 9.18 18.54
N HIS A 156 -15.54 9.29 17.63
CA HIS A 156 -16.57 10.34 17.60
C HIS A 156 -16.01 11.78 17.49
N ALA A 157 -14.75 11.94 17.10
CA ALA A 157 -14.13 13.26 16.97
C ALA A 157 -14.52 13.98 15.66
N TYR A 158 -14.79 13.22 14.60
CA TYR A 158 -15.01 13.75 13.26
C TYR A 158 -16.49 13.87 12.92
N ARG A 159 -16.86 15.01 12.32
CA ARG A 159 -18.22 15.25 11.81
C ARG A 159 -18.35 15.02 10.31
N ILE A 160 -17.24 15.21 9.60
CA ILE A 160 -17.14 15.00 8.16
C ILE A 160 -16.04 13.97 7.95
N VAL A 161 -16.38 12.88 7.27
CA VAL A 161 -15.42 11.85 6.88
C VAL A 161 -15.52 11.73 5.36
N VAL A 162 -14.40 11.97 4.68
CA VAL A 162 -14.27 11.72 3.25
C VAL A 162 -13.31 10.56 3.10
N ALA A 163 -13.72 9.52 2.38
CA ALA A 163 -12.94 8.31 2.22
C ALA A 163 -12.80 7.95 0.74
N ASP A 164 -11.58 7.61 0.34
CA ASP A 164 -11.25 7.13 -1.00
C ASP A 164 -10.34 5.88 -0.90
N PRO A 165 -10.88 4.76 -0.40
CA PRO A 165 -10.07 3.57 -0.14
C PRO A 165 -9.55 2.93 -1.44
N PRO A 166 -8.43 2.20 -1.36
CA PRO A 166 -7.86 1.49 -2.51
C PRO A 166 -8.85 0.46 -3.09
N TYR A 167 -8.64 0.07 -4.35
CA TYR A 167 -9.49 -0.93 -5.00
C TYR A 167 -9.46 -2.26 -4.23
N LEU A 168 -10.63 -2.73 -3.79
CA LEU A 168 -10.77 -3.93 -2.97
C LEU A 168 -11.02 -5.16 -3.84
N ASP A 169 -10.07 -6.09 -3.88
CA ASP A 169 -10.37 -7.47 -4.26
C ASP A 169 -10.94 -8.23 -3.03
N LYS A 170 -12.06 -8.91 -3.21
CA LYS A 170 -13.00 -9.28 -2.14
C LYS A 170 -12.36 -10.12 -1.02
N PHE A 171 -12.23 -9.54 0.17
CA PHE A 171 -12.28 -10.30 1.43
C PHE A 171 -13.05 -9.52 2.51
N ARG A 172 -14.38 -9.53 2.42
CA ARG A 172 -15.26 -9.07 3.50
C ARG A 172 -15.02 -9.96 4.72
N ARG A 173 -14.32 -9.48 5.74
CA ARG A 173 -14.57 -9.97 7.11
C ARG A 173 -15.96 -9.47 7.50
N THR A 174 -16.90 -10.39 7.71
CA THR A 174 -18.24 -10.07 8.19
C THR A 174 -18.14 -9.51 9.61
N GLY A 175 -18.04 -8.18 9.72
CA GLY A 175 -18.15 -7.47 10.99
C GLY A 175 -19.54 -7.66 11.57
N HIS A 176 -19.63 -8.34 12.71
CA HIS A 176 -20.85 -8.49 13.49
C HIS A 176 -21.04 -7.22 14.32
N TRP A 177 -21.96 -6.36 13.90
CA TRP A 177 -22.30 -5.16 14.66
C TRP A 177 -23.20 -5.56 15.84
N SER A 178 -22.70 -5.46 17.07
CA SER A 178 -23.57 -5.49 18.25
C SER A 178 -24.04 -4.05 18.53
N SER A 179 -25.36 -3.86 18.51
CA SER A 179 -26.02 -2.60 18.90
C SER A 179 -26.01 -2.40 20.41
#